data_AF-A0A258HND0-F1
#
_entry.id   AF-A0A258HND0-F1
#
_cell.length_a   1.000
_cell.length_b   1.000
_cell.length_c   1.000
_cell.angle_alpha   90.00
_cell.angle_beta   90.00
_cell.angle_gamma   90.00
#
_symmetry.space_group_name_H-M   'P 1'
#
loop_
_entity.id
_entity.type
_entity.pdbx_description
1 polymer ?
#
loop_
_entity_poly.entity_id
_entity_poly.type
_entity_poly.pdbx_seq_one_letter_code
_entity_poly.pdbx_strand_id
1 'polypeptide(L)' 'MMTDPERIDALLDMVDPDRVANVSRGPELAVLGLAVAKPRGGYQPTNAGWVMIGNRGRAFQPQK' A
#
# COMPACT_ATOMS: atom_id res chain seq x y z
N MET A 1 -11.39 -3.77 -10.86
CA MET A 1 -10.14 -4.34 -10.31
C MET A 1 -9.20 -3.18 -10.03
N MET A 2 -8.62 -3.08 -8.82
CA MET A 2 -7.60 -2.06 -8.55
C MET A 2 -6.35 -2.32 -9.39
N THR A 3 -5.87 -1.27 -10.05
CA THR A 3 -4.58 -1.23 -10.75
C THR A 3 -3.41 -1.10 -9.78
N ASP A 4 -2.19 -1.38 -10.23
CA ASP A 4 -1.00 -1.24 -9.38
C ASP A 4 -0.78 0.19 -8.85
N PRO A 5 -0.95 1.27 -9.64
CA PRO A 5 -0.92 2.63 -9.11
C PRO A 5 -1.95 2.85 -7.99
N GLU A 6 -3.19 2.38 -8.17
CA GLU A 6 -4.25 2.53 -7.17
C GLU A 6 -3.96 1.73 -5.89
N ARG A 7 -3.32 0.56 -6.01
CA ARG A 7 -2.87 -0.23 -4.87
C ARG A 7 -1.77 0.48 -4.11
N ILE A 8 -0.79 1.04 -4.82
CA ILE A 8 0.31 1.79 -4.21
C ILE A 8 -0.24 3.01 -3.49
N ASP A 9 -1.13 3.78 -4.13
CA ASP A 9 -1.77 4.93 -3.49
C ASP A 9 -2.55 4.53 -2.25
N ALA A 10 -3.33 3.45 -2.31
CA ALA A 10 -4.08 2.97 -1.15
C ALA A 10 -3.18 2.47 -0.01
N LEU A 11 -2.03 1.87 -0.32
CA LEU A 11 -1.05 1.46 0.68
C LEU A 11 -0.34 2.67 1.31
N LEU A 12 -0.04 3.70 0.52
CA LEU A 12 0.54 4.95 1.00
C LEU A 12 -0.43 5.71 1.92
N ASP A 13 -1.74 5.73 1.60
CA ASP A 13 -2.78 6.32 2.47
C ASP A 13 -2.85 5.68 3.88
N MET A 14 -2.32 4.46 4.06
CA MET A 14 -2.31 3.79 5.38
C MET A 14 -1.12 4.16 6.26
N VAL A 15 -0.02 4.58 5.66
CA VAL A 15 1.28 4.70 6.34
C VAL A 15 1.83 6.12 6.36
N ASP A 16 1.34 6.97 5.46
CA ASP A 16 1.70 8.38 5.42
C ASP A 16 0.66 9.20 6.20
N PRO A 17 1.02 9.77 7.37
CA PRO A 17 0.10 10.55 8.19
C PRO A 17 -0.30 11.87 7.53
N ASP A 18 0.46 12.36 6.53
CA ASP A 18 0.15 13.57 5.79
C ASP A 18 -0.85 13.30 4.64
N ARG A 19 -1.17 12.01 4.37
CA ARG A 19 -2.20 11.63 3.41
C ARG A 19 -3.54 11.41 4.09
N VAL A 20 -4.61 11.80 3.38
CA VAL A 20 -5.98 11.52 3.82
C VAL A 20 -6.22 10.02 3.73
N ALA A 21 -6.30 9.37 4.89
CA ALA A 21 -6.53 7.94 4.96
C ALA A 21 -7.87 7.57 4.29
N ASN A 22 -7.81 6.89 3.14
CA ASN A 22 -8.99 6.29 2.54
C ASN A 22 -9.27 4.94 3.21
N VAL A 23 -10.05 5.00 4.30
CA VAL A 23 -10.39 3.84 5.15
C VAL A 23 -11.08 2.71 4.37
N SER A 24 -11.68 3.01 3.21
CA SER A 24 -12.47 2.05 2.44
C SER A 24 -11.67 1.00 1.66
N ARG A 25 -10.36 1.19 1.44
CA ARG A 25 -9.56 0.30 0.57
C ARG A 25 -8.82 -0.83 1.29
N GLY A 26 -8.85 -0.83 2.63
CA GLY A 26 -8.22 -1.85 3.46
C GLY A 26 -8.67 -3.29 3.20
N PRO A 27 -10.00 -3.57 3.13
CA PRO A 27 -10.50 -4.91 2.83
C PRO A 27 -10.03 -5.45 1.46
N GLU A 28 -10.02 -4.59 0.44
CA GLU A 28 -9.58 -4.98 -0.91
C GLU A 28 -8.09 -5.35 -0.94
N LEU A 29 -7.25 -4.56 -0.26
CA LEU A 29 -5.81 -4.86 -0.12
C LEU A 29 -5.54 -6.11 0.72
N ALA A 30 -6.41 -6.44 1.68
CA ALA A 30 -6.31 -7.68 2.45
C ALA A 30 -6.60 -8.92 1.60
N VAL A 31 -7.61 -8.86 0.70
CA VAL A 31 -7.88 -9.94 -0.27
C VAL A 31 -6.68 -10.17 -1.19
N LEU A 32 -5.96 -9.11 -1.54
CA LEU A 32 -4.74 -9.19 -2.36
C LEU A 32 -3.49 -9.63 -1.58
N GLY A 33 -3.58 -9.84 -0.26
CA GLY A 33 -2.44 -10.17 0.60
C GLY A 33 -1.46 -9.00 0.81
N LEU A 34 -1.84 -7.78 0.43
CA LEU A 34 -1.00 -6.57 0.52
C LEU A 34 -1.18 -5.83 1.85
N ALA A 35 -2.31 -6.05 2.55
CA ALA A 35 -2.59 -5.47 3.85
C ALA A 35 -3.15 -6.50 4.84
N VAL A 36 -3.08 -6.18 6.14
CA VAL A 36 -3.66 -6.96 7.23
C VAL A 36 -4.38 -6.04 8.21
N ALA A 37 -5.48 -6.53 8.78
CA ALA A 37 -6.26 -5.79 9.78
C ALA A 37 -5.45 -5.60 11.07
N LYS A 38 -5.55 -4.42 11.68
CA LYS A 38 -4.93 -4.13 12.98
C LYS A 38 -5.88 -4.48 14.12
N PRO A 39 -5.36 -4.86 15.31
CA PRO A 39 -6.20 -5.18 16.47
C PRO A 39 -7.11 -4.05 16.96
N ARG A 40 -6.74 -2.79 16.71
CA ARG A 40 -7.48 -1.58 17.14
C ARG A 40 -8.26 -0.91 16.00
N GLY A 41 -8.56 -1.66 14.94
CA GLY A 41 -9.21 -1.15 13.73
C GLY A 41 -8.22 -0.55 12.73
N GLY A 42 -8.67 -0.50 11.47
CA GLY A 42 -7.84 -0.13 10.33
C GLY A 42 -6.95 -1.26 9.81
N TYR A 43 -6.07 -0.92 8.88
CA TYR A 43 -5.20 -1.85 8.17
C TYR A 43 -3.76 -1.36 8.19
N GLN A 44 -2.82 -2.27 7.98
CA GLN A 44 -1.41 -1.97 7.75
C GLN A 44 -0.87 -2.83 6.62
N PRO A 45 0.15 -2.38 5.87
CA PRO A 45 0.76 -3.21 4.83
C PRO A 45 1.39 -4.49 5.38
N THR A 46 1.31 -5.56 4.61
CA THR A 46 2.15 -6.76 4.80
C THR A 46 3.55 -6.50 4.23
N ASN A 47 4.47 -7.47 4.36
CA ASN A 47 5.76 -7.40 3.69
C ASN A 47 5.63 -7.20 2.17
N ALA A 48 4.65 -7.86 1.53
CA ALA A 48 4.37 -7.69 0.11
C ALA A 48 3.87 -6.27 -0.22
N GLY A 49 3.02 -5.70 0.65
CA GLY A 49 2.59 -4.30 0.53
C GLY A 49 3.76 -3.32 0.62
N TRP A 50 4.67 -3.51 1.58
CA TRP A 50 5.87 -2.68 1.71
C TRP A 50 6.81 -2.80 0.50
N VAL A 51 6.99 -4.00 -0.05
CA VAL A 51 7.77 -4.20 -1.28
C VAL A 51 7.14 -3.47 -2.46
N MET A 52 5.82 -3.52 -2.61
CA MET A 52 5.09 -2.83 -3.68
C MET A 52 5.28 -1.30 -3.59
N ILE A 53 5.18 -0.72 -2.39
CA ILE A 53 5.48 0.71 -2.16
C ILE A 53 6.94 1.00 -2.55
N GLY A 54 7.87 0.18 -2.09
CA GLY A 54 9.30 0.35 -2.34
C GLY A 54 9.68 0.26 -3.82
N ASN A 55 9.05 -0.64 -4.58
CA ASN A 55 9.32 -0.81 -6.02
C ASN A 55 8.98 0.43 -6.84
N ARG A 56 7.98 1.23 -6.42
CA ARG A 56 7.69 2.53 -7.04
C ARG A 56 8.84 3.52 -6.87
N GLY A 57 9.47 3.55 -5.68
CA GLY A 57 10.63 4.40 -5.40
C GLY A 57 11.94 3.87 -5.99
N ARG A 58 12.06 2.55 -6.17
CA ARG A 58 13.19 1.88 -6.82
C ARG A 58 13.06 1.81 -8.33
N ALA A 59 12.55 2.85 -9.00
CA ALA A 59 12.76 2.96 -10.44
C ALA A 59 14.27 3.03 -10.69
N PHE A 60 14.87 1.86 -10.97
CA PHE A 60 16.29 1.70 -11.20
C PHE A 60 16.67 2.52 -12.43
N GLN A 61 17.50 3.55 -12.22
CA GLN A 61 18.18 4.24 -13.30
C GLN A 61 19.52 3.52 -13.52
N PRO A 62 19.67 2.70 -14.59
CA PRO A 62 21.01 2.31 -15.00
C PRO A 62 21.76 3.59 -15.38
N GLN A 63 22.79 3.95 -14.61
CA GLN A 63 23.76 4.96 -15.06
C GLN A 63 24.29 4.49 -16.41
N LYS A 64 24.09 5.33 -17.43
CA LYS A 64 24.71 5.16 -18.76
C LYS A 64 26.19 5.46 -18.69
#